data_AF-A0A6J8EGP3-F1
#
_entry.id   AF-A0A6J8EGP3-F1
#
_cell.length_a   1.000
_cell.length_b   1.000
_cell.length_c   1.000
_cell.angle_alpha   90.00
_cell.angle_beta   90.00
_cell.angle_gamma   90.00
#
_symmetry.space_group_name_H-M   'P 1'
#
loop_
_entity.id
_entity.type
_entity.pdbx_description
1 polymer ?
#
loop_
_entity_poly.entity_id
_entity_poly.type
_entity_poly.pdbx_seq_one_letter_code
_entity_poly.pdbx_strand_id
1 'polypeptide(L)'
;MKAGTYGTKNTRREPVAHFDQPSSLETLESSSEFQEYHVNELELLFGATVSNSRNHRVERLWVEINNRLNFPIKRAIAQIVNNNRIALDDDIVKYCVPSLLLNLCRIGLKTVVESWNAHPIPGKGKPNELAFLKAHTGDIPPELLPSGRDAAERYMHDIGSSLKLPRDFAPNPFYTEDDMLECENTLKMRYPNLQVLISECLNNNDKPLQDAAEYIIQITKYILSR
;
A
#
# COMPACT_ATOMS: atom_id res chain seq x y z
N MET A 1 15.50 19.80 -71.06
CA MET A 1 14.56 19.85 -72.19
C MET A 1 13.20 19.34 -71.71
N LYS A 2 12.14 20.15 -71.91
CA LYS A 2 10.67 19.93 -71.71
C LYS A 2 10.22 19.62 -70.26
N ALA A 3 9.52 20.46 -69.49
CA ALA A 3 8.33 21.31 -69.69
C ALA A 3 7.03 20.53 -69.96
N GLY A 4 6.05 20.67 -69.06
CA GLY A 4 4.66 20.22 -69.23
C GLY A 4 3.80 20.44 -67.96
N THR A 5 2.97 21.48 -68.00
CA THR A 5 2.12 22.06 -66.93
C THR A 5 0.61 21.77 -67.12
N TYR A 6 -0.19 22.12 -66.09
CA TYR A 6 -1.67 22.32 -66.02
C TYR A 6 -2.53 21.04 -65.91
N GLY A 7 -3.55 20.87 -65.05
CA GLY A 7 -4.51 21.73 -64.32
C GLY A 7 -5.92 21.15 -64.60
N THR A 8 -6.78 20.75 -63.65
CA THR A 8 -7.87 21.57 -63.08
C THR A 8 -8.96 20.71 -62.39
N LYS A 9 -9.66 21.36 -61.43
CA LYS A 9 -11.10 21.25 -61.06
C LYS A 9 -11.59 20.22 -60.01
N ASN A 10 -11.84 20.81 -58.84
CA ASN A 10 -12.85 20.57 -57.80
C ASN A 10 -14.22 20.02 -58.29
N THR A 11 -14.71 18.96 -57.64
CA THR A 11 -16.14 18.73 -57.39
C THR A 11 -16.37 18.08 -56.03
N ARG A 12 -17.05 18.84 -55.17
CA ARG A 12 -17.68 18.49 -53.89
C ARG A 12 -18.65 17.31 -54.05
N ARG A 13 -18.46 16.24 -53.26
CA ARG A 13 -19.50 15.27 -52.85
C ARG A 13 -19.19 14.81 -51.42
N GLU A 14 -19.98 15.26 -50.46
CA GLU A 14 -20.19 14.51 -49.22
C GLU A 14 -20.98 13.24 -49.57
N PRO A 15 -20.71 12.11 -48.90
CA PRO A 15 -21.73 11.66 -47.95
C PRO A 15 -21.25 10.86 -46.73
N VAL A 16 -22.01 11.05 -45.64
CA VAL A 16 -22.48 10.05 -44.66
C VAL A 16 -21.48 9.55 -43.60
N ALA A 17 -21.78 10.00 -42.38
CA ALA A 17 -21.25 9.48 -41.13
C ALA A 17 -21.53 7.98 -41.00
N HIS A 18 -20.45 7.19 -40.98
CA HIS A 18 -20.47 5.91 -40.29
C HIS A 18 -20.03 6.16 -38.84
N PHE A 19 -20.91 5.82 -37.91
CA PHE A 19 -20.58 5.67 -36.50
C PHE A 19 -19.47 4.61 -36.38
N ASP A 20 -18.22 5.04 -36.20
CA ASP A 20 -17.17 4.16 -35.71
C ASP A 20 -17.50 3.79 -34.26
N GLN A 21 -17.78 2.51 -34.03
CA GLN A 21 -17.74 1.94 -32.69
C GLN A 21 -16.31 2.07 -32.17
N PRO A 22 -16.08 2.47 -30.91
CA PRO A 22 -14.74 2.52 -30.36
C PRO A 22 -14.14 1.11 -30.39
N SER A 23 -12.97 1.02 -31.02
CA SER A 23 -12.23 -0.22 -31.20
C SER A 23 -11.83 -0.80 -29.85
N SER A 24 -11.90 -2.12 -29.73
CA SER A 24 -11.55 -2.92 -28.56
C SER A 24 -10.10 -2.76 -28.05
N LEU A 25 -9.29 -1.93 -28.70
CA LEU A 25 -7.91 -1.60 -28.31
C LEU A 25 -7.84 -0.41 -27.34
N GLU A 26 -8.70 0.61 -27.46
CA GLU A 26 -8.69 1.77 -26.54
C GLU A 26 -9.17 1.39 -25.12
N THR A 27 -9.98 0.33 -24.99
CA THR A 27 -10.43 -0.18 -23.69
C THR A 27 -9.35 -1.00 -22.97
N LEU A 28 -8.39 -1.57 -23.72
CA LEU A 28 -7.29 -2.36 -23.18
C LEU A 28 -6.12 -1.47 -22.74
N GLU A 29 -5.79 -0.43 -23.49
CA GLU A 29 -4.75 0.54 -23.12
C GLU A 29 -5.16 1.33 -21.87
N SER A 30 -6.41 1.77 -21.78
CA SER A 30 -6.91 2.47 -20.58
C SER A 30 -6.91 1.57 -19.34
N SER A 31 -7.23 0.27 -19.47
CA SER A 31 -7.13 -0.69 -18.35
C SER A 31 -5.69 -0.92 -17.91
N SER A 32 -4.73 -0.92 -18.85
CA SER A 32 -3.31 -1.13 -18.54
C SER A 32 -2.68 0.09 -17.85
N GLU A 33 -3.01 1.30 -18.30
CA GLU A 33 -2.55 2.55 -17.68
C GLU A 33 -3.24 2.77 -16.31
N PHE A 34 -4.52 2.40 -16.16
CA PHE A 34 -5.22 2.40 -14.87
C PHE A 34 -4.60 1.41 -13.88
N GLN A 35 -4.29 0.19 -14.34
CA GLN A 35 -3.60 -0.81 -13.53
C GLN A 35 -2.20 -0.33 -13.10
N GLU A 36 -1.45 0.29 -14.01
CA GLU A 36 -0.12 0.82 -13.71
C GLU A 36 -0.18 1.98 -12.70
N TYR A 37 -1.16 2.88 -12.82
CA TYR A 37 -1.37 3.98 -11.86
C TYR A 37 -1.71 3.48 -10.44
N HIS A 38 -2.62 2.50 -10.31
CA HIS A 38 -3.02 1.96 -9.02
C HIS A 38 -1.92 1.11 -8.36
N VAL A 39 -1.13 0.40 -9.17
CA VAL A 39 0.07 -0.30 -8.69
C VAL A 39 1.10 0.69 -8.15
N ASN A 40 1.29 1.84 -8.80
CA ASN A 40 2.22 2.89 -8.36
C ASN A 40 1.85 3.52 -7.00
N GLU A 41 0.56 3.71 -6.69
CA GLU A 41 0.12 4.19 -5.37
C GLU A 41 0.34 3.17 -4.26
N LEU A 42 0.13 1.88 -4.53
CA LEU A 42 0.45 0.80 -3.59
C LEU A 42 1.97 0.58 -3.45
N GLU A 43 2.75 0.88 -4.49
CA GLU A 43 4.21 0.89 -4.41
C GLU A 43 4.77 2.00 -3.51
N LEU A 44 4.10 3.16 -3.45
CA LEU A 44 4.45 4.22 -2.49
C LEU A 44 4.23 3.76 -1.04
N LEU A 45 3.26 2.89 -0.80
CA LEU A 45 2.94 2.38 0.54
C LEU A 45 3.88 1.27 1.01
N PHE A 46 4.37 0.41 0.10
CA PHE A 46 5.17 -0.77 0.49
C PHE A 46 6.39 -1.05 -0.42
N GLY A 47 7.24 -0.07 -0.62
CA GLY A 47 8.41 -0.16 -1.53
C GLY A 47 9.18 -1.49 -1.47
N ALA A 48 9.54 -2.03 -2.64
CA ALA A 48 10.30 -3.26 -2.77
C ALA A 48 11.82 -3.00 -2.64
N THR A 49 12.52 -3.81 -1.85
CA THR A 49 13.99 -3.89 -1.85
C THR A 49 14.42 -5.26 -2.33
N VAL A 50 15.47 -5.32 -3.15
CA VAL A 50 16.06 -6.60 -3.61
C VAL A 50 17.13 -7.03 -2.61
N SER A 51 17.06 -8.28 -2.14
CA SER A 51 18.06 -8.83 -1.20
C SER A 51 19.39 -9.10 -1.90
N ASN A 52 20.48 -8.49 -1.42
CA ASN A 52 21.86 -8.79 -1.82
C ASN A 52 22.69 -9.13 -0.55
N SER A 53 23.71 -9.99 -0.68
CA SER A 53 24.63 -10.31 0.43
C SER A 53 25.41 -9.09 0.93
N ARG A 54 25.53 -8.04 0.11
CA ARG A 54 26.10 -6.74 0.48
C ARG A 54 25.16 -5.84 1.29
N ASN A 55 23.87 -6.16 1.35
CA ASN A 55 22.90 -5.37 2.11
C ASN A 55 23.14 -5.49 3.61
N HIS A 56 22.76 -4.46 4.38
CA HIS A 56 22.75 -4.53 5.84
C HIS A 56 21.74 -5.59 6.32
N ARG A 57 21.93 -6.08 7.55
CA ARG A 57 21.02 -7.09 8.15
C ARG A 57 19.56 -6.61 8.17
N VAL A 58 19.36 -5.33 8.44
CA VAL A 58 18.01 -4.71 8.49
C VAL A 58 17.33 -4.72 7.11
N GLU A 59 18.09 -4.49 6.03
CA GLU A 59 17.55 -4.51 4.66
C GLU A 59 17.14 -5.92 4.25
N ARG A 60 17.89 -6.95 4.66
CA ARG A 60 17.47 -8.35 4.45
C ARG A 60 16.23 -8.73 5.25
N LEU A 61 16.09 -8.21 6.46
CA LEU A 61 14.88 -8.40 7.26
C LEU A 61 13.67 -7.72 6.60
N TRP A 62 13.86 -6.55 5.99
CA TRP A 62 12.82 -5.84 5.25
C TRP A 62 12.27 -6.65 4.08
N VAL A 63 13.11 -7.40 3.36
CA VAL A 63 12.67 -8.34 2.31
C VAL A 63 11.72 -9.39 2.87
N GLU A 64 12.03 -9.92 4.06
CA GLU A 64 11.18 -10.91 4.71
C GLU A 64 9.84 -10.31 5.17
N ILE A 65 9.86 -9.09 5.71
CA ILE A 65 8.65 -8.34 6.05
C ILE A 65 7.81 -8.10 4.79
N ASN A 66 8.44 -7.73 3.67
CA ASN A 66 7.73 -7.54 2.41
C ASN A 66 7.02 -8.81 1.96
N ASN A 67 7.72 -9.94 1.97
CA ASN A 67 7.16 -11.23 1.56
C ASN A 67 6.02 -11.71 2.46
N ARG A 68 6.18 -11.57 3.78
CA ARG A 68 5.23 -12.12 4.76
C ARG A 68 4.06 -11.22 5.08
N LEU A 69 4.21 -9.90 4.92
CA LEU A 69 3.23 -8.93 5.39
C LEU A 69 2.75 -8.04 4.25
N ASN A 70 3.68 -7.32 3.63
CA ASN A 70 3.29 -6.25 2.72
C ASN A 70 2.71 -6.77 1.40
N PHE A 71 3.29 -7.82 0.80
CA PHE A 71 2.80 -8.38 -0.45
C PHE A 71 1.42 -9.05 -0.33
N PRO A 72 1.11 -9.83 0.73
CA PRO A 72 -0.26 -10.29 0.97
C PRO A 72 -1.27 -9.15 1.06
N ILE A 73 -0.96 -8.08 1.81
CA ILE A 73 -1.84 -6.91 1.93
C ILE A 73 -1.99 -6.20 0.58
N LYS A 74 -0.89 -5.94 -0.13
CA LYS A 74 -0.90 -5.35 -1.47
C LYS A 74 -1.77 -6.15 -2.43
N ARG A 75 -1.64 -7.48 -2.43
CA ARG A 75 -2.44 -8.37 -3.26
C ARG A 75 -3.92 -8.23 -2.93
N ALA A 76 -4.30 -8.26 -1.66
CA ALA A 76 -5.68 -8.13 -1.23
C ALA A 76 -6.31 -6.81 -1.69
N ILE A 77 -5.56 -5.70 -1.61
CA ILE A 77 -6.01 -4.37 -2.02
C ILE A 77 -6.01 -4.20 -3.54
N ALA A 78 -5.00 -4.72 -4.24
CA ALA A 78 -4.96 -4.71 -5.70
C ALA A 78 -6.16 -5.47 -6.29
N GLN A 79 -6.57 -6.59 -5.69
CA GLN A 79 -7.75 -7.35 -6.14
C GLN A 79 -9.05 -6.55 -6.04
N ILE A 80 -9.28 -5.84 -4.93
CA ILE A 80 -10.52 -5.06 -4.74
C ILE A 80 -10.56 -3.82 -5.67
N VAL A 81 -9.40 -3.21 -5.95
CA VAL A 81 -9.25 -2.13 -6.94
C VAL A 81 -9.52 -2.65 -8.35
N ASN A 82 -8.86 -3.75 -8.74
CA ASN A 82 -9.03 -4.36 -10.07
C ASN A 82 -10.48 -4.84 -10.32
N ASN A 83 -11.20 -5.18 -9.26
CA ASN A 83 -12.61 -5.54 -9.33
C ASN A 83 -13.55 -4.32 -9.30
N ASN A 84 -13.03 -3.10 -9.38
CA ASN A 84 -13.76 -1.82 -9.33
C ASN A 84 -14.67 -1.67 -8.09
N ARG A 85 -14.32 -2.33 -6.99
CA ARG A 85 -15.08 -2.24 -5.71
C ARG A 85 -14.67 -1.02 -4.89
N ILE A 86 -13.45 -0.52 -5.09
CA ILE A 86 -12.96 0.75 -4.55
C ILE A 86 -12.26 1.54 -5.66
N ALA A 87 -12.39 2.86 -5.60
CA ALA A 87 -11.77 3.78 -6.57
C ALA A 87 -10.74 4.62 -5.82
N LEU A 88 -9.44 4.45 -6.14
CA LEU A 88 -8.35 5.12 -5.41
C LEU A 88 -8.20 6.60 -5.77
N ASP A 89 -8.98 7.12 -6.72
CA ASP A 89 -9.07 8.54 -7.06
C ASP A 89 -9.93 9.34 -6.07
N ASP A 90 -10.82 8.69 -5.33
CA ASP A 90 -11.67 9.26 -4.28
C ASP A 90 -10.86 9.56 -3.01
N ASP A 91 -10.87 10.83 -2.56
CA ASP A 91 -10.12 11.28 -1.39
C ASP A 91 -10.56 10.58 -0.08
N ILE A 92 -11.83 10.16 0.04
CA ILE A 92 -12.29 9.36 1.18
C ILE A 92 -11.61 7.99 1.15
N VAL A 93 -11.48 7.38 -0.03
CA VAL A 93 -10.81 6.07 -0.17
C VAL A 93 -9.33 6.20 0.14
N LYS A 94 -8.66 7.26 -0.36
CA LYS A 94 -7.26 7.59 -0.06
C LYS A 94 -6.99 7.90 1.41
N TYR A 95 -8.00 8.28 2.18
CA TYR A 95 -7.90 8.40 3.63
C TYR A 95 -8.17 7.07 4.34
N CYS A 96 -9.31 6.44 4.07
CA CYS A 96 -9.79 5.28 4.80
C CYS A 96 -8.89 4.04 4.61
N VAL A 97 -8.50 3.75 3.36
CA VAL A 97 -7.73 2.54 3.06
C VAL A 97 -6.35 2.60 3.72
N PRO A 98 -5.50 3.63 3.51
CA PRO A 98 -4.22 3.71 4.20
C PRO A 98 -4.35 3.73 5.73
N SER A 99 -5.36 4.40 6.29
CA SER A 99 -5.59 4.42 7.74
C SER A 99 -5.84 3.01 8.31
N LEU A 100 -6.69 2.22 7.66
CA LEU A 100 -6.92 0.83 8.01
C LEU A 100 -5.64 -0.01 7.86
N LEU A 101 -4.95 0.13 6.73
CA LEU A 101 -3.76 -0.65 6.42
C LEU A 101 -2.60 -0.35 7.38
N LEU A 102 -2.40 0.90 7.79
CA LEU A 102 -1.38 1.26 8.77
C LEU A 102 -1.59 0.56 10.10
N ASN A 103 -2.84 0.46 10.57
CA ASN A 103 -3.17 -0.27 11.79
C ASN A 103 -2.91 -1.77 11.64
N LEU A 104 -3.29 -2.37 10.52
CA LEU A 104 -3.03 -3.78 10.24
C LEU A 104 -1.54 -4.08 10.09
N CYS A 105 -0.78 -3.20 9.44
CA CYS A 105 0.67 -3.34 9.29
C CYS A 105 1.38 -3.26 10.64
N ARG A 106 0.95 -2.37 11.55
CA ARG A 106 1.49 -2.32 12.92
C ARG A 106 1.29 -3.64 13.67
N ILE A 107 0.08 -4.20 13.59
CA ILE A 107 -0.26 -5.49 14.22
C ILE A 107 0.55 -6.63 13.59
N GLY A 108 0.60 -6.68 12.26
CA GLY A 108 1.32 -7.70 11.52
C GLY A 108 2.83 -7.64 11.78
N LEU A 109 3.42 -6.45 11.78
CA LEU A 109 4.85 -6.27 12.07
C LEU A 109 5.19 -6.73 13.49
N LYS A 110 4.36 -6.36 14.49
CA LYS A 110 4.51 -6.85 15.86
C LYS A 110 4.49 -8.38 15.91
N THR A 111 3.52 -8.99 15.23
CA THR A 111 3.38 -10.46 15.19
C THR A 111 4.58 -11.14 14.50
N VAL A 112 5.11 -10.54 13.42
CA VAL A 112 6.32 -11.01 12.73
C VAL A 112 7.52 -10.94 13.65
N VAL A 113 7.71 -9.83 14.37
CA VAL A 113 8.83 -9.65 15.31
C VAL A 113 8.74 -10.65 16.46
N GLU A 114 7.56 -10.82 17.05
CA GLU A 114 7.33 -11.80 18.13
C GLU A 114 7.63 -13.22 17.67
N SER A 115 7.11 -13.62 16.51
CA SER A 115 7.36 -14.93 15.92
C SER A 115 8.84 -15.13 15.57
N TRP A 116 9.48 -14.08 15.04
CA TRP A 116 10.91 -14.09 14.76
C TRP A 116 11.73 -14.21 16.04
N ASN A 117 11.32 -13.64 17.17
CA ASN A 117 12.10 -13.79 18.40
C ASN A 117 11.82 -15.11 19.14
N ALA A 118 10.73 -15.79 18.81
CA ALA A 118 10.34 -17.08 19.36
C ALA A 118 10.83 -18.30 18.55
N HIS A 119 11.34 -18.13 17.33
CA HIS A 119 11.74 -19.30 16.52
C HIS A 119 13.02 -19.97 17.05
N PRO A 120 13.11 -21.31 17.02
CA PRO A 120 14.33 -22.02 17.37
C PRO A 120 15.37 -21.89 16.26
N ILE A 121 16.60 -21.50 16.63
CA ILE A 121 17.76 -21.52 15.73
C ILE A 121 18.52 -22.83 15.95
N PRO A 122 18.67 -23.69 14.91
CA PRO A 122 19.38 -24.95 15.03
C PRO A 122 20.77 -24.80 15.65
N GLY A 123 21.06 -25.58 16.68
CA GLY A 123 22.34 -25.55 17.40
C GLY A 123 22.60 -24.30 18.25
N LYS A 124 21.65 -23.36 18.36
CA LYS A 124 21.79 -22.15 19.18
C LYS A 124 20.69 -21.98 20.23
N GLY A 125 19.43 -22.32 19.93
CA GLY A 125 18.28 -22.06 20.81
C GLY A 125 17.41 -20.91 20.29
N LYS A 126 16.47 -20.41 21.10
CA LYS A 126 15.57 -19.31 20.68
C LYS A 126 16.16 -17.93 20.99
N PRO A 127 15.98 -16.92 20.12
CA PRO A 127 16.47 -15.56 20.37
C PRO A 127 16.06 -14.99 21.73
N ASN A 128 14.78 -15.09 22.12
CA ASN A 128 14.30 -14.61 23.43
C ASN A 128 14.99 -15.31 24.61
N GLU A 129 15.18 -16.63 24.54
CA GLU A 129 15.86 -17.40 25.58
C GLU A 129 17.35 -17.01 25.65
N LEU A 130 17.98 -16.84 24.49
CA LEU A 130 19.38 -16.42 24.39
C LEU A 130 19.60 -15.00 24.90
N ALA A 131 18.66 -14.08 24.65
CA ALA A 131 18.70 -12.72 25.16
C ALA A 131 18.64 -12.72 26.70
N PHE A 132 17.74 -13.51 27.29
CA PHE A 132 17.65 -13.65 28.74
C PHE A 132 18.92 -14.23 29.36
N LEU A 133 19.48 -15.28 28.76
CA LEU A 133 20.70 -15.94 29.26
C LEU A 133 21.97 -15.07 29.11
N LYS A 134 21.98 -14.15 28.13
CA LYS A 134 23.12 -13.26 27.84
C LYS A 134 22.88 -11.81 28.26
N ALA A 135 21.86 -11.55 29.08
CA ALA A 135 21.51 -10.24 29.59
C ALA A 135 22.54 -9.74 30.61
N HIS A 136 23.78 -9.55 30.17
CA HIS A 136 24.83 -8.84 30.91
C HIS A 136 24.92 -7.37 30.46
N THR A 137 24.03 -6.95 29.56
CA THR A 137 23.88 -5.57 29.09
C THR A 137 22.69 -4.94 29.78
N GLY A 138 22.90 -3.80 30.45
CA GLY A 138 21.80 -3.01 31.02
C GLY A 138 20.91 -2.40 29.94
N ASP A 139 19.70 -2.01 30.33
CA ASP A 139 18.76 -1.33 29.43
C ASP A 139 19.38 -0.03 28.89
N ILE A 140 19.28 0.18 27.58
CA ILE A 140 19.67 1.44 26.96
C ILE A 140 18.50 2.42 27.16
N PRO A 141 18.73 3.59 27.78
CA PRO A 141 17.71 4.62 27.90
C PRO A 141 17.14 4.96 26.51
N PRO A 142 15.80 5.00 26.32
CA PRO A 142 15.18 5.30 25.03
C PRO A 142 15.66 6.61 24.41
N GLU A 143 16.07 7.58 25.23
CA GLU A 143 16.57 8.88 24.82
C GLU A 143 17.92 8.79 24.09
N LEU A 144 18.66 7.70 24.26
CA LEU A 144 19.90 7.43 23.53
C LEU A 144 19.67 6.78 22.17
N LEU A 145 18.45 6.29 21.90
CA LEU A 145 18.09 5.75 20.61
C LEU A 145 17.60 6.89 19.70
N PRO A 146 18.13 7.01 18.47
CA PRO A 146 17.63 8.01 17.53
C PRO A 146 16.17 7.73 17.19
N SER A 147 15.41 8.79 16.91
CA SER A 147 14.08 8.60 16.33
C SER A 147 14.19 7.91 14.96
N GLY A 148 13.11 7.28 14.49
CA GLY A 148 13.09 6.67 13.15
C GLY A 148 13.41 7.68 12.05
N ARG A 149 13.02 8.95 12.23
CA ARG A 149 13.36 10.06 11.34
C ARG A 149 14.86 10.35 11.37
N ASP A 150 15.43 10.54 12.56
CA ASP A 150 16.86 10.85 12.71
C ASP A 150 17.73 9.72 12.15
N ALA A 151 17.32 8.47 12.38
CA ALA A 151 17.99 7.29 11.83
C ALA A 151 17.95 7.27 10.30
N ALA A 152 16.79 7.59 9.70
CA ALA A 152 16.63 7.67 8.25
C ALA A 152 17.46 8.82 7.64
N GLU A 153 17.49 9.99 8.28
CA GLU A 153 18.30 11.13 7.83
C GLU A 153 19.78 10.81 7.86
N ARG A 154 20.27 10.21 8.95
CA ARG A 154 21.66 9.72 9.06
C ARG A 154 21.98 8.70 7.98
N TYR A 155 21.06 7.75 7.73
CA TYR A 155 21.23 6.75 6.69
C TYR A 155 21.38 7.36 5.29
N MET A 156 20.53 8.35 4.94
CA MET A 156 20.62 9.05 3.65
C MET A 156 21.92 9.84 3.52
N HIS A 157 22.37 10.48 4.60
CA HIS A 157 23.63 11.22 4.65
C HIS A 157 24.85 10.30 4.45
N ASP A 158 24.88 9.17 5.16
CA ASP A 158 26.07 8.31 5.23
C ASP A 158 26.19 7.35 4.02
N ILE A 159 25.07 6.89 3.48
CA ILE A 159 25.04 5.90 2.37
C ILE A 159 24.74 6.57 1.01
N GLY A 160 24.25 7.81 1.00
CA GLY A 160 23.93 8.56 -0.23
C GLY A 160 22.73 8.00 -1.01
N SER A 161 21.94 7.12 -0.41
CA SER A 161 20.75 6.53 -1.05
C SER A 161 19.52 7.43 -0.86
N SER A 162 18.64 7.51 -1.87
CA SER A 162 17.36 8.21 -1.76
C SER A 162 16.31 7.31 -1.09
N LEU A 163 16.15 7.42 0.23
CA LEU A 163 14.96 6.85 0.87
C LEU A 163 13.72 7.59 0.34
N LYS A 164 12.65 6.85 0.04
CA LYS A 164 11.35 7.47 -0.23
C LYS A 164 10.82 7.99 1.11
N LEU A 165 10.68 9.31 1.22
CA LEU A 165 10.05 9.93 2.39
C LEU A 165 8.56 9.56 2.43
N PRO A 166 7.97 9.41 3.63
CA PRO A 166 6.53 9.30 3.77
C PRO A 166 5.87 10.49 3.07
N ARG A 167 4.93 10.21 2.16
CA ARG A 167 4.04 11.24 1.63
C ARG A 167 2.85 11.37 2.56
N ASP A 168 2.34 12.59 2.68
CA ASP A 168 1.07 12.81 3.36
C ASP A 168 -0.03 12.06 2.61
N PHE A 169 -0.84 11.31 3.36
CA PHE A 169 -2.07 10.71 2.84
C PHE A 169 -3.12 11.81 2.61
N ALA A 170 -4.24 11.46 1.98
CA ALA A 170 -5.37 12.37 1.89
C ALA A 170 -5.71 12.94 3.29
N PRO A 171 -6.10 14.22 3.37
CA PRO A 171 -6.39 14.85 4.65
C PRO A 171 -7.57 14.15 5.34
N ASN A 172 -7.64 14.30 6.66
CA ASN A 172 -8.78 13.82 7.43
C ASN A 172 -10.09 14.41 6.85
N PRO A 173 -11.05 13.58 6.41
CA PRO A 173 -12.27 14.06 5.78
C PRO A 173 -13.34 14.49 6.79
N PHE A 174 -13.17 14.20 8.09
CA PHE A 174 -14.13 14.56 9.13
C PHE A 174 -14.04 16.03 9.53
N TYR A 175 -15.21 16.68 9.68
CA TYR A 175 -15.30 18.07 10.15
C TYR A 175 -15.15 18.18 11.67
N THR A 176 -15.50 17.13 12.41
CA THR A 176 -15.47 17.10 13.87
C THR A 176 -14.76 15.84 14.40
N GLU A 177 -14.20 15.93 15.60
CA GLU A 177 -13.61 14.76 16.29
C GLU A 177 -14.67 13.73 16.68
N ASP A 178 -15.90 14.17 16.96
CA ASP A 178 -17.02 13.29 17.32
C ASP A 178 -17.40 12.38 16.14
N ASP A 179 -17.45 12.92 14.91
CA ASP A 179 -17.72 12.15 13.69
C ASP A 179 -16.64 11.10 13.42
N MET A 180 -15.37 11.47 13.63
CA MET A 180 -14.23 10.56 13.50
C MET A 180 -14.32 9.44 14.55
N LEU A 181 -14.61 9.78 15.80
CA LEU A 181 -14.76 8.82 16.89
C LEU A 181 -15.97 7.91 16.68
N GLU A 182 -17.07 8.42 16.14
CA GLU A 182 -18.24 7.63 15.74
C GLU A 182 -17.81 6.59 14.69
N CYS A 183 -17.11 7.01 13.63
CA CYS A 183 -16.59 6.12 12.59
C CYS A 183 -15.69 5.02 13.16
N GLU A 184 -14.72 5.39 14.00
CA GLU A 184 -13.80 4.43 14.63
C GLU A 184 -14.54 3.42 15.52
N ASN A 185 -15.49 3.88 16.32
CA ASN A 185 -16.28 3.02 17.19
C ASN A 185 -17.18 2.08 16.38
N THR A 186 -17.82 2.56 15.31
CA THR A 186 -18.62 1.71 14.41
C THR A 186 -17.75 0.64 13.75
N LEU A 187 -16.56 1.00 13.27
CA LEU A 187 -15.61 0.04 12.70
C LEU A 187 -15.21 -1.02 13.74
N LYS A 188 -14.88 -0.59 14.96
CA LYS A 188 -14.47 -1.47 16.07
C LYS A 188 -15.60 -2.41 16.52
N MET A 189 -16.86 -1.96 16.48
CA MET A 189 -18.00 -2.82 16.77
C MET A 189 -18.17 -3.93 15.73
N ARG A 190 -17.91 -3.63 14.46
CA ARG A 190 -17.96 -4.62 13.37
C ARG A 190 -16.75 -5.55 13.35
N TYR A 191 -15.57 -5.00 13.62
CA TYR A 191 -14.28 -5.70 13.60
C TYR A 191 -13.55 -5.50 14.94
N PRO A 192 -14.00 -6.16 16.03
CA PRO A 192 -13.44 -5.97 17.36
C PRO A 192 -12.00 -6.46 17.47
N ASN A 193 -11.58 -7.37 16.59
CA ASN A 193 -10.23 -7.91 16.56
C ASN A 193 -9.62 -7.85 15.15
N LEU A 194 -8.85 -6.79 14.89
CA LEU A 194 -8.13 -6.61 13.64
C LEU A 194 -7.02 -7.66 13.39
N GLN A 195 -6.57 -8.37 14.44
CA GLN A 195 -5.64 -9.50 14.31
C GLN A 195 -6.21 -10.59 13.39
N VAL A 196 -7.53 -10.81 13.43
CA VAL A 196 -8.20 -11.80 12.58
C VAL A 196 -8.10 -11.39 11.12
N LEU A 197 -8.37 -10.12 10.81
CA LEU A 197 -8.30 -9.61 9.44
C LEU A 197 -6.92 -9.79 8.83
N ILE A 198 -5.87 -9.42 9.58
CA ILE A 198 -4.51 -9.59 9.09
C ILE A 198 -4.16 -11.07 8.97
N SER A 199 -4.48 -11.90 9.97
CA SER A 199 -4.16 -13.33 9.94
C SER A 199 -4.82 -14.06 8.76
N GLU A 200 -6.08 -13.76 8.45
CA GLU A 200 -6.78 -14.31 7.29
C GLU A 200 -6.10 -13.87 5.98
N CYS A 201 -5.78 -12.59 5.84
CA CYS A 201 -5.08 -12.06 4.67
C CYS A 201 -3.70 -12.73 4.46
N LEU A 202 -2.93 -12.91 5.53
CA LEU A 202 -1.64 -13.59 5.47
C LEU A 202 -1.77 -15.07 5.07
N ASN A 203 -2.91 -15.70 5.33
CA ASN A 203 -3.23 -17.07 4.93
C ASN A 203 -3.93 -17.17 3.57
N ASN A 204 -3.83 -16.13 2.73
CA ASN A 204 -4.44 -16.04 1.40
C ASN A 204 -5.98 -15.97 1.39
N ASN A 205 -6.60 -15.63 2.52
CA ASN A 205 -8.01 -15.25 2.58
C ASN A 205 -8.14 -13.73 2.63
N ASP A 206 -8.19 -13.11 1.44
CA ASP A 206 -8.18 -11.65 1.31
C ASP A 206 -9.56 -11.02 1.59
N LYS A 207 -10.64 -11.81 1.56
CA LYS A 207 -12.03 -11.34 1.61
C LYS A 207 -12.38 -10.54 2.88
N PRO A 208 -12.00 -10.94 4.10
CA PRO A 208 -12.32 -10.17 5.31
C PRO A 208 -11.69 -8.77 5.31
N LEU A 209 -10.45 -8.65 4.81
CA LEU A 209 -9.76 -7.36 4.70
C LEU A 209 -10.45 -6.47 3.65
N GLN A 210 -10.79 -7.03 2.50
CA GLN A 210 -11.51 -6.32 1.44
C GLN A 210 -12.86 -5.79 1.94
N ASP A 211 -13.63 -6.61 2.65
CA ASP A 211 -14.93 -6.20 3.19
C ASP A 211 -14.78 -5.14 4.29
N ALA A 212 -13.72 -5.21 5.10
CA ALA A 212 -13.42 -4.17 6.08
C ALA A 212 -13.04 -2.83 5.42
N ALA A 213 -12.29 -2.87 4.32
CA ALA A 213 -11.91 -1.68 3.55
C ALA A 213 -13.14 -0.99 2.93
N GLU A 214 -14.05 -1.75 2.33
CA GLU A 214 -15.33 -1.22 1.85
C GLU A 214 -16.18 -0.65 2.99
N TYR A 215 -16.24 -1.36 4.12
CA TYR A 215 -17.07 -0.95 5.24
C TYR A 215 -16.62 0.39 5.83
N ILE A 216 -15.31 0.59 6.03
CA ILE A 216 -14.79 1.88 6.54
C ILE A 216 -15.09 3.04 5.58
N ILE A 217 -15.05 2.80 4.26
CA ILE A 217 -15.43 3.81 3.25
C ILE A 217 -16.92 4.14 3.35
N GLN A 218 -17.78 3.12 3.46
CA GLN A 218 -19.24 3.29 3.54
C GLN A 218 -19.66 4.07 4.78
N ILE A 219 -19.13 3.72 5.96
CA ILE A 219 -19.48 4.43 7.20
C ILE A 219 -18.96 5.88 7.18
N THR A 220 -17.77 6.11 6.61
CA THR A 220 -17.22 7.47 6.48
C THR A 220 -18.11 8.31 5.57
N LYS A 221 -18.50 7.79 4.40
CA LYS A 221 -19.44 8.48 3.49
C LYS A 221 -20.79 8.76 4.14
N TYR A 222 -21.31 7.81 4.92
CA TYR A 222 -22.57 7.98 5.63
C TYR A 222 -22.49 9.13 6.65
N ILE A 223 -21.46 9.15 7.49
CA ILE A 223 -21.27 10.19 8.52
C ILE A 223 -21.11 11.57 7.88
N LEU A 224 -20.32 11.68 6.81
CA LEU A 224 -20.10 12.96 6.10
C LEU A 224 -21.31 13.48 5.32
N SER A 225 -22.31 12.63 5.09
CA SER A 225 -23.55 13.00 4.39
C SER A 225 -24.68 13.49 5.30
N ARG A 226 -24.48 13.43 6.63
CA ARG A 226 -25.43 13.89 7.64
C ARG A 226 -25.38 15.41 7.77
#